data_AF-A0A1H1HQ27-F1
#
_entry.id   AF-A0A1H1HQ27-F1
#
_cell.length_a   1.000
_cell.length_b   1.000
_cell.length_c   1.000
_cell.angle_alpha   90.00
_cell.angle_beta   90.00
_cell.angle_gamma   90.00
#
_symmetry.space_group_name_H-M   'P 1'
#
loop_
_entity.id
_entity.type
_entity.pdbx_description
1 polymer ?
#
loop_
_entity_poly.entity_id
_entity_poly.type
_entity_poly.pdbx_seq_one_letter_code
_entity_poly.pdbx_strand_id
1 'polypeptide(L)'
;MNRVIDAVLDTPSRILEIAEELFAEQGYRAVSLRSITRACGANIAAVHYHFGSKEVVLERIFEMRCSTMNGERLRMLDACREGRGRPPMLEQVLDAYLRPALTLPGGDERARRFMRLRAAVAHEHAELSQQLVAKYFNEVSGRFIDVLMKLLKHLSPQDVYWRFHFLLGAQYYTLANPGRIQALSDGLCNPSDTDGAIKELIAFVAAGLRAPANEHGLEASSASRAKLREAR
;
A
#
# COMPACT_ATOMS: atom_id res chain seq x y z
N MET A 1 -22.27 -12.30 -38.50
CA MET A 1 -22.83 -11.80 -37.23
C MET A 1 -21.97 -12.28 -36.05
N ASN A 2 -20.65 -12.00 -36.07
CA ASN A 2 -19.69 -12.57 -35.09
C ASN A 2 -18.56 -11.61 -34.67
N ARG A 3 -18.59 -10.32 -35.03
CA ARG A 3 -17.52 -9.36 -34.70
C ARG A 3 -17.79 -8.48 -33.47
N VAL A 4 -19.02 -8.51 -32.94
CA VAL A 4 -19.42 -7.64 -31.82
C VAL A 4 -19.21 -8.32 -30.46
N ILE A 5 -19.15 -9.66 -30.42
CA ILE A 5 -18.89 -10.42 -29.18
C ILE A 5 -17.37 -10.41 -28.85
N ASP A 6 -16.50 -10.40 -29.85
CA ASP A 6 -15.04 -10.35 -29.66
C ASP A 6 -14.55 -8.99 -29.11
N ALA A 7 -15.27 -7.89 -29.39
CA ALA A 7 -14.85 -6.55 -28.98
C ALA A 7 -15.13 -6.23 -27.49
N VAL A 8 -16.00 -7.00 -26.83
CA VAL A 8 -16.35 -6.79 -25.42
C VAL A 8 -15.47 -7.62 -24.47
N LEU A 9 -14.74 -8.61 -25.00
CA LEU A 9 -13.96 -9.58 -24.23
C LEU A 9 -12.45 -9.30 -24.16
N ASP A 10 -11.93 -8.33 -24.92
CA ASP A 10 -10.49 -8.07 -25.08
C ASP A 10 -10.08 -6.64 -24.69
N THR A 11 -10.67 -6.08 -23.62
CA THR A 11 -10.19 -4.78 -23.12
C THR A 11 -8.92 -5.00 -22.29
N PRO A 12 -7.83 -4.24 -22.52
CA PRO A 12 -6.60 -4.34 -21.73
C PRO A 12 -6.84 -4.35 -20.22
N SER A 13 -7.83 -3.61 -19.73
CA SER A 13 -8.23 -3.60 -18.32
C SER A 13 -8.69 -4.97 -17.81
N ARG A 14 -9.46 -5.74 -18.58
CA ARG A 14 -9.93 -7.06 -18.18
C ARG A 14 -8.79 -8.08 -18.11
N ILE A 15 -7.81 -7.97 -19.02
CA ILE A 15 -6.58 -8.78 -18.97
C ILE A 15 -5.80 -8.48 -17.69
N LEU A 16 -5.67 -7.21 -17.31
CA LEU A 16 -5.00 -6.81 -16.07
C LEU A 16 -5.73 -7.33 -14.83
N GLU A 17 -7.07 -7.29 -14.80
CA GLU A 17 -7.86 -7.81 -13.68
C GLU A 17 -7.69 -9.33 -13.50
N ILE A 18 -7.69 -10.10 -14.60
CA ILE A 18 -7.48 -11.55 -14.59
C ILE A 18 -6.03 -11.88 -14.21
N ALA A 19 -5.06 -11.13 -14.74
CA ALA A 19 -3.66 -11.31 -14.39
C ALA A 19 -3.42 -11.03 -12.90
N GLU A 20 -4.03 -9.98 -12.34
CA GLU A 20 -3.96 -9.65 -10.91
C GLU A 20 -4.49 -10.79 -10.04
N GLU A 21 -5.62 -11.40 -10.43
CA GLU A 21 -6.20 -12.56 -9.74
C GLU A 21 -5.26 -13.78 -9.80
N LEU A 22 -4.77 -14.14 -10.99
CA LEU A 22 -3.83 -15.26 -11.14
C LEU A 22 -2.57 -15.06 -10.31
N PHE A 23 -1.98 -13.87 -10.33
CA PHE A 23 -0.78 -13.56 -9.53
C PHE A 23 -1.06 -13.61 -8.02
N ALA A 24 -2.23 -13.14 -7.58
CA ALA A 24 -2.61 -13.16 -6.16
C ALA A 24 -2.89 -14.58 -5.64
N GLU A 25 -3.38 -15.48 -6.49
CA GLU A 25 -3.75 -16.86 -6.11
C GLU A 25 -2.61 -17.86 -6.28
N GLN A 26 -1.84 -17.73 -7.36
CA GLN A 26 -0.86 -18.74 -7.77
C GLN A 26 0.59 -18.29 -7.55
N GLY A 27 0.79 -17.02 -7.17
CA GLY A 27 2.11 -16.41 -7.05
C GLY A 27 2.62 -15.85 -8.37
N TYR A 28 3.63 -14.99 -8.29
CA TYR A 28 4.17 -14.31 -9.47
C TYR A 28 4.83 -15.32 -10.41
N ARG A 29 5.80 -16.11 -9.94
CA ARG A 29 6.63 -17.07 -10.69
C ARG A 29 5.81 -18.11 -11.45
N ALA A 30 4.76 -18.66 -10.84
CA ALA A 30 3.95 -19.71 -11.44
C ALA A 30 3.11 -19.23 -12.65
N VAL A 31 2.75 -17.96 -12.68
CA VAL A 31 1.92 -17.38 -13.73
C VAL A 31 2.79 -16.96 -14.93
N SER A 32 2.40 -17.37 -16.13
CA SER A 32 3.04 -16.97 -17.39
C SER A 32 2.12 -16.08 -18.22
N LEU A 33 2.68 -15.34 -19.19
CA LEU A 33 1.84 -14.62 -20.17
C LEU A 33 0.87 -15.57 -20.88
N ARG A 34 1.32 -16.78 -21.25
CA ARG A 34 0.49 -17.79 -21.89
C ARG A 34 -0.68 -18.24 -21.01
N SER A 35 -0.47 -18.40 -19.70
CA SER A 35 -1.57 -18.76 -18.78
C SER A 35 -2.56 -17.62 -18.60
N ILE A 36 -2.08 -16.37 -18.56
CA ILE A 36 -2.94 -15.16 -18.55
C ILE A 36 -3.78 -15.11 -19.83
N THR A 37 -3.17 -15.21 -21.00
CA THR A 37 -3.87 -15.23 -22.29
C THR A 37 -4.96 -16.30 -22.32
N ARG A 38 -4.61 -17.53 -21.90
CA ARG A 38 -5.55 -18.65 -21.86
C ARG A 38 -6.72 -18.38 -20.93
N ALA A 39 -6.47 -17.81 -19.74
CA ALA A 39 -7.53 -17.47 -18.78
C ALA A 39 -8.44 -16.34 -19.29
N CYS A 40 -7.90 -15.41 -20.09
CA CYS A 40 -8.68 -14.33 -20.69
C CYS A 40 -9.53 -14.79 -21.89
N GLY A 41 -9.27 -15.97 -22.46
CA GLY A 41 -9.83 -16.36 -23.75
C GLY A 41 -9.39 -15.42 -24.90
N ALA A 42 -8.30 -14.67 -24.68
CA ALA A 42 -7.82 -13.64 -25.60
C ALA A 42 -6.86 -14.22 -26.64
N ASN A 43 -6.66 -13.48 -27.74
CA ASN A 43 -5.64 -13.84 -28.73
C ASN A 43 -4.24 -13.57 -28.14
N ILE A 44 -3.36 -14.58 -28.17
CA ILE A 44 -1.98 -14.46 -27.69
C ILE A 44 -1.22 -13.32 -28.37
N ALA A 45 -1.50 -13.05 -29.65
CA ALA A 45 -0.93 -11.93 -30.38
C ALA A 45 -1.38 -10.58 -29.82
N ALA A 46 -2.64 -10.44 -29.39
CA ALA A 46 -3.16 -9.22 -28.78
C ALA A 46 -2.51 -8.97 -27.40
N VAL A 47 -2.37 -10.02 -26.58
CA VAL A 47 -1.70 -9.92 -25.28
C VAL A 47 -0.21 -9.55 -25.44
N HIS A 48 0.50 -10.17 -26.38
CA HIS A 48 1.89 -9.78 -26.68
C HIS A 48 1.99 -8.35 -27.22
N TYR A 49 1.05 -7.93 -28.08
CA TYR A 49 1.03 -6.57 -28.61
C TYR A 49 0.80 -5.51 -27.51
N HIS A 50 -0.12 -5.76 -26.58
CA HIS A 50 -0.48 -4.80 -25.54
C HIS A 50 0.49 -4.76 -24.37
N PHE A 51 1.10 -5.90 -24.01
CA PHE A 51 1.89 -5.99 -22.79
C PHE A 51 3.33 -6.42 -23.02
N GLY A 52 3.65 -7.18 -24.06
CA GLY A 52 5.03 -7.59 -24.36
C GLY A 52 5.60 -8.63 -23.39
N SER A 53 5.73 -8.28 -22.10
CA SER A 53 6.31 -9.11 -21.04
C SER A 53 5.42 -9.20 -19.79
N LYS A 54 5.72 -10.18 -18.92
CA LYS A 54 5.02 -10.39 -17.65
C LYS A 54 5.27 -9.25 -16.66
N GLU A 55 6.48 -8.68 -16.67
CA GLU A 55 6.90 -7.53 -15.88
C GLU A 55 6.09 -6.30 -16.27
N VAL A 56 5.86 -6.08 -17.57
CA VAL A 56 5.01 -4.99 -18.06
C VAL A 56 3.55 -5.20 -17.63
N VAL A 57 3.01 -6.42 -17.69
CA VAL A 57 1.67 -6.69 -17.14
C VAL A 57 1.61 -6.29 -15.66
N LEU A 58 2.59 -6.70 -14.86
CA LEU A 58 2.65 -6.37 -13.45
C LEU A 58 2.75 -4.85 -13.22
N GLU A 59 3.62 -4.17 -13.97
CA GLU A 59 3.79 -2.72 -13.90
C GLU A 59 2.48 -1.99 -14.22
N ARG A 60 1.72 -2.44 -15.23
CA ARG A 60 0.43 -1.85 -15.60
C ARG A 60 -0.65 -2.10 -14.54
N ILE A 61 -0.62 -3.24 -13.85
CA ILE A 61 -1.48 -3.46 -12.66
C ILE A 61 -1.14 -2.44 -11.57
N PHE A 62 0.15 -2.26 -11.26
CA PHE A 62 0.60 -1.27 -10.28
C PHE A 62 0.20 0.14 -10.67
N GLU A 63 0.42 0.55 -11.92
CA GLU A 63 0.02 1.85 -12.45
C GLU A 63 -1.49 2.09 -12.26
N MET A 64 -2.32 1.17 -12.72
CA MET A 64 -3.77 1.25 -12.59
C MET A 64 -4.21 1.40 -11.13
N ARG A 65 -3.71 0.53 -10.24
CA ARG A 65 -4.13 0.50 -8.82
C ARG A 65 -3.58 1.69 -8.03
N CYS A 66 -2.31 2.03 -8.22
CA CYS A 66 -1.65 3.10 -7.47
C CYS A 66 -2.12 4.47 -7.92
N SER A 67 -2.41 4.69 -9.21
CA SER A 67 -2.86 6.02 -9.69
C SER A 67 -4.19 6.42 -9.06
N THR A 68 -5.17 5.50 -9.03
CA THR A 68 -6.46 5.74 -8.37
C THR A 68 -6.29 5.96 -6.86
N MET A 69 -5.56 5.07 -6.18
CA MET A 69 -5.35 5.14 -4.74
C MET A 69 -4.59 6.42 -4.32
N ASN A 70 -3.51 6.75 -5.01
CA ASN A 70 -2.69 7.92 -4.69
C ASN A 70 -3.37 9.23 -5.05
N GLY A 71 -4.13 9.27 -6.15
CA GLY A 71 -4.95 10.43 -6.47
C GLY A 71 -5.94 10.73 -5.34
N GLU A 72 -6.60 9.70 -4.82
CA GLU A 72 -7.52 9.86 -3.69
C GLU A 72 -6.81 10.25 -2.39
N ARG A 73 -5.64 9.66 -2.10
CA ARG A 73 -4.81 10.05 -0.96
C ARG A 73 -4.48 11.54 -0.98
N LEU A 74 -4.00 12.04 -2.11
CA LEU A 74 -3.62 13.45 -2.26
C LEU A 74 -4.85 14.35 -2.14
N ARG A 75 -5.97 13.99 -2.79
CA ARG A 75 -7.24 14.73 -2.67
C ARG A 75 -7.72 14.82 -1.22
N MET A 76 -7.66 13.73 -0.46
CA MET A 76 -8.04 13.71 0.95
C MET A 76 -7.06 14.50 1.83
N LEU A 77 -5.76 14.42 1.53
CA LEU A 77 -4.73 15.18 2.23
C LEU A 77 -4.91 16.68 2.04
N ASP A 78 -5.12 17.14 0.81
CA ASP A 78 -5.37 18.54 0.47
C ASP A 78 -6.67 19.07 1.12
N ALA A 79 -7.63 18.17 1.38
CA ALA A 79 -8.85 18.50 2.10
C ALA A 79 -8.69 18.50 3.63
N CYS A 80 -7.53 18.21 4.20
CA CYS A 80 -7.32 18.28 5.65
C CYS A 80 -7.33 19.74 6.13
N ARG A 81 -8.10 20.04 7.19
CA ARG A 81 -8.15 21.39 7.79
C ARG A 81 -8.63 21.35 9.24
N GLU A 82 -8.21 22.32 10.04
CA GLU A 82 -8.77 22.52 11.38
C GLU A 82 -10.22 23.02 11.28
N GLY A 83 -11.01 22.80 12.33
CA GLY A 83 -12.38 23.29 12.38
C GLY A 83 -13.24 22.63 13.44
N ARG A 84 -14.25 23.34 13.90
CA ARG A 84 -15.21 22.84 14.89
C ARG A 84 -15.95 21.62 14.32
N GLY A 85 -16.06 20.56 15.12
CA GLY A 85 -16.74 19.32 14.73
C GLY A 85 -15.94 18.43 13.78
N ARG A 86 -14.67 18.75 13.50
CA ARG A 86 -13.78 17.92 12.68
C ARG A 86 -12.87 17.07 13.57
N PRO A 87 -12.46 15.87 13.11
CA PRO A 87 -11.43 15.09 13.79
C PRO A 87 -10.12 15.87 13.91
N PRO A 88 -9.23 15.55 14.85
CA PRO A 88 -7.93 16.21 14.93
C PRO A 88 -7.10 15.98 13.66
N MET A 89 -6.17 16.90 13.38
CA MET A 89 -5.46 16.93 12.10
C MET A 89 -4.72 15.62 11.78
N LEU A 90 -4.10 15.00 12.80
CA LEU A 90 -3.35 13.77 12.64
C LEU A 90 -4.26 12.63 12.14
N GLU A 91 -5.44 12.46 12.73
CA GLU A 91 -6.43 11.45 12.35
C GLU A 91 -6.95 11.70 10.93
N GLN A 92 -7.16 12.95 10.53
CA GLN A 92 -7.52 13.28 9.15
C GLN A 92 -6.43 12.85 8.17
N VAL A 93 -5.16 13.13 8.47
CA VAL A 93 -4.01 12.75 7.64
C VAL A 93 -3.85 11.22 7.58
N LEU A 94 -4.07 10.52 8.69
CA LEU A 94 -4.03 9.06 8.73
C LEU A 94 -5.17 8.43 7.94
N ASP A 95 -6.40 8.95 8.06
CA ASP A 95 -7.53 8.50 7.25
C ASP A 95 -7.27 8.72 5.75
N ALA A 96 -6.74 9.89 5.39
CA ALA A 96 -6.34 10.21 4.02
C ALA A 96 -5.31 9.22 3.45
N TYR A 97 -4.39 8.70 4.26
CA TYR A 97 -3.40 7.71 3.82
C TYR A 97 -3.95 6.29 3.74
N LEU A 98 -4.72 5.89 4.77
CA LEU A 98 -5.14 4.52 5.02
C LEU A 98 -6.40 4.14 4.24
N ARG A 99 -7.45 4.97 4.28
CA ARG A 99 -8.75 4.64 3.71
C ARG A 99 -8.66 4.25 2.23
N PRO A 100 -7.96 4.99 1.34
CA PRO A 100 -7.89 4.63 -0.07
C PRO A 100 -7.23 3.28 -0.36
N ALA A 101 -6.40 2.77 0.57
CA ALA A 101 -5.79 1.46 0.42
C ALA A 101 -6.71 0.31 0.83
N LEU A 102 -7.73 0.58 1.66
CA LEU A 102 -8.69 -0.41 2.12
C LEU A 102 -10.01 -0.36 1.33
N THR A 103 -10.35 0.78 0.73
CA THR A 103 -11.62 1.00 0.01
C THR A 103 -11.41 1.30 -1.48
N LEU A 104 -10.72 0.42 -2.22
CA LEU A 104 -10.52 0.60 -3.66
C LEU A 104 -11.85 0.53 -4.45
N PRO A 105 -11.98 1.27 -5.57
CA PRO A 105 -13.14 1.14 -6.45
C PRO A 105 -13.37 -0.31 -6.93
N GLY A 106 -14.58 -0.81 -6.68
CA GLY A 106 -14.97 -2.21 -6.94
C GLY A 106 -14.89 -3.13 -5.71
N GLY A 107 -14.69 -2.58 -4.51
CA GLY A 107 -14.91 -3.24 -3.23
C GLY A 107 -13.65 -3.79 -2.56
N ASP A 108 -13.78 -4.11 -1.27
CA ASP A 108 -12.70 -4.50 -0.37
C ASP A 108 -11.89 -5.70 -0.86
N GLU A 109 -12.51 -6.61 -1.61
CA GLU A 109 -11.83 -7.79 -2.13
C GLU A 109 -10.77 -7.46 -3.18
N ARG A 110 -10.98 -6.41 -3.99
CA ARG A 110 -9.97 -5.96 -4.95
C ARG A 110 -8.75 -5.37 -4.24
N ALA A 111 -8.98 -4.61 -3.16
CA ALA A 111 -7.90 -4.10 -2.32
C ALA A 111 -7.08 -5.25 -1.72
N ARG A 112 -7.75 -6.25 -1.15
CA ARG A 112 -7.08 -7.43 -0.59
C ARG A 112 -6.33 -8.24 -1.65
N ARG A 113 -6.90 -8.43 -2.84
CA ARG A 113 -6.24 -9.10 -3.96
C ARG A 113 -4.94 -8.41 -4.37
N PHE A 114 -4.98 -7.09 -4.58
CA PHE A 114 -3.78 -6.32 -4.93
C PHE A 114 -2.70 -6.43 -3.84
N MET A 115 -3.09 -6.45 -2.56
CA MET A 115 -2.17 -6.63 -1.45
C MET A 115 -1.54 -8.02 -1.39
N ARG A 116 -2.32 -9.08 -1.67
CA ARG A 116 -1.80 -10.45 -1.82
C ARG A 116 -0.81 -10.55 -2.97
N LEU A 117 -1.12 -9.96 -4.12
CA LEU A 117 -0.19 -9.84 -5.25
C LEU A 117 1.12 -9.16 -4.84
N ARG A 118 1.06 -8.02 -4.14
CA ARG A 118 2.26 -7.30 -3.66
C ARG A 118 3.12 -8.18 -2.74
N ALA A 119 2.48 -8.89 -1.81
CA ALA A 119 3.17 -9.80 -0.89
C ALA A 119 3.86 -10.95 -1.64
N ALA A 120 3.17 -11.56 -2.61
CA ALA A 120 3.73 -12.62 -3.45
C ALA A 120 4.95 -12.14 -4.24
N VAL A 121 4.86 -10.99 -4.93
CA VAL A 121 5.98 -10.42 -5.68
C VAL A 121 7.14 -10.03 -4.77
N ALA A 122 6.88 -9.48 -3.58
CA ALA A 122 7.94 -9.14 -2.62
C ALA A 122 8.74 -10.36 -2.17
N HIS A 123 8.07 -11.50 -1.98
CA HIS A 123 8.72 -12.76 -1.61
C HIS A 123 9.46 -13.41 -2.79
N GLU A 124 8.87 -13.38 -3.98
CA GLU A 124 9.35 -14.15 -5.12
C GLU A 124 10.31 -13.38 -6.03
N HIS A 125 10.24 -12.04 -6.03
CA HIS A 125 11.06 -11.16 -6.88
C HIS A 125 11.30 -9.79 -6.21
N ALA A 126 12.02 -9.80 -5.09
CA ALA A 126 12.22 -8.64 -4.21
C ALA A 126 12.70 -7.36 -4.94
N GLU A 127 13.65 -7.46 -5.87
CA GLU A 127 14.18 -6.28 -6.59
C GLU A 127 13.10 -5.58 -7.44
N LEU A 128 12.34 -6.34 -8.21
CA LEU A 128 11.20 -5.82 -8.98
C LEU A 128 10.14 -5.21 -8.06
N SER A 129 9.85 -5.84 -6.93
CA SER A 129 8.94 -5.30 -5.92
C SER A 129 9.43 -3.94 -5.40
N GLN A 130 10.71 -3.83 -5.06
CA GLN A 130 11.32 -2.59 -4.58
C GLN A 130 11.25 -1.48 -5.64
N GLN A 131 11.56 -1.80 -6.90
CA GLN A 131 11.47 -0.85 -8.01
C GLN A 131 10.04 -0.33 -8.21
N LEU A 132 9.05 -1.22 -8.22
CA LEU A 132 7.64 -0.85 -8.38
C LEU A 132 7.13 -0.04 -7.18
N VAL A 133 7.47 -0.44 -5.96
CA VAL A 133 7.09 0.32 -4.75
C VAL A 133 7.71 1.71 -4.79
N ALA A 134 9.00 1.81 -5.14
CA ALA A 134 9.68 3.09 -5.24
C ALA A 134 9.02 4.01 -6.29
N LYS A 135 8.75 3.46 -7.47
CA LYS A 135 8.14 4.19 -8.59
C LYS A 135 6.75 4.71 -8.26
N TYR A 136 5.90 3.90 -7.63
CA TYR A 136 4.47 4.22 -7.49
C TYR A 136 4.06 4.72 -6.10
N PHE A 137 4.87 4.58 -5.05
CA PHE A 137 4.48 4.95 -3.68
C PHE A 137 5.36 6.01 -3.02
N ASN A 138 6.63 6.15 -3.39
CA ASN A 138 7.56 6.97 -2.62
C ASN A 138 7.20 8.46 -2.63
N GLU A 139 6.83 9.02 -3.78
CA GLU A 139 6.49 10.45 -3.88
C GLU A 139 5.32 10.79 -2.95
N VAL A 140 4.22 10.04 -3.04
CA VAL A 140 3.03 10.27 -2.21
C VAL A 140 3.35 10.03 -0.74
N SER A 141 4.03 8.93 -0.41
CA SER A 141 4.41 8.64 0.98
C SER A 141 5.30 9.73 1.57
N GLY A 142 6.22 10.29 0.78
CA GLY A 142 7.05 11.42 1.16
C GLY A 142 6.23 12.65 1.57
N ARG A 143 5.19 13.01 0.80
CA ARG A 143 4.32 14.14 1.16
C ARG A 143 3.58 13.93 2.48
N PHE A 144 3.11 12.72 2.76
CA PHE A 144 2.49 12.40 4.04
C PHE A 144 3.50 12.46 5.18
N ILE A 145 4.70 11.92 4.99
CA ILE A 145 5.79 11.99 5.96
C ILE A 145 6.16 13.44 6.28
N ASP A 146 6.26 14.31 5.27
CA ASP A 146 6.53 15.75 5.46
C ASP A 146 5.45 16.43 6.31
N VAL A 147 4.18 16.08 6.10
CA VAL A 147 3.06 16.58 6.92
C VAL A 147 3.17 16.05 8.35
N LEU A 148 3.45 14.76 8.53
CA LEU A 148 3.64 14.16 9.85
C LEU A 148 4.80 14.83 10.61
N MET A 149 5.92 15.11 9.96
CA MET A 149 7.05 15.84 10.56
C MET A 149 6.66 17.25 11.01
N LYS A 150 5.80 17.95 10.25
CA LYS A 150 5.30 19.28 10.64
C LYS A 150 4.33 19.23 11.83
N LEU A 151 3.51 18.18 11.92
CA LEU A 151 2.54 17.99 13.01
C LEU A 151 3.21 17.48 14.30
N LEU A 152 4.23 16.62 14.18
CA LEU A 152 4.86 15.91 15.28
C LEU A 152 6.24 16.48 15.58
N LYS A 153 6.32 17.80 15.83
CA LYS A 153 7.58 18.54 16.05
C LYS A 153 8.43 18.06 17.23
N HIS A 154 7.85 17.25 18.12
CA HIS A 154 8.55 16.64 19.25
C HIS A 154 9.35 15.39 18.85
N LEU A 155 9.19 14.89 17.62
CA LEU A 155 9.88 13.72 17.09
C LEU A 155 11.02 14.13 16.16
N SER A 156 12.08 13.32 16.14
CA SER A 156 13.10 13.44 15.11
C SER A 156 12.59 12.91 13.77
N PRO A 157 13.22 13.26 12.64
CA PRO A 157 12.91 12.64 11.35
C PRO A 157 13.00 11.10 11.39
N GLN A 158 14.00 10.56 12.12
CA GLN A 158 14.20 9.13 12.25
C GLN A 158 13.03 8.46 12.98
N ASP A 159 12.50 9.07 14.04
CA ASP A 159 11.32 8.58 14.75
C ASP A 159 10.10 8.52 13.82
N VAL A 160 9.89 9.57 13.02
CA VAL A 160 8.76 9.63 12.07
C VAL A 160 8.89 8.52 11.02
N TYR A 161 10.07 8.28 10.47
CA TYR A 161 10.29 7.18 9.51
C TYR A 161 10.03 5.81 10.13
N TRP A 162 10.49 5.54 11.35
CA TRP A 162 10.22 4.27 12.04
C TRP A 162 8.73 4.08 12.32
N ARG A 163 8.05 5.12 12.81
CA ARG A 163 6.60 5.05 13.06
C ARG A 163 5.78 4.90 11.78
N PHE A 164 6.23 5.53 10.69
CA PHE A 164 5.65 5.32 9.37
C PHE A 164 5.89 3.88 8.87
N HIS A 165 7.06 3.30 9.11
CA HIS A 165 7.32 1.89 8.83
C HIS A 165 6.38 0.96 9.60
N PHE A 166 6.13 1.21 10.89
CA PHE A 166 5.16 0.43 11.67
C PHE A 166 3.73 0.60 11.18
N LEU A 167 3.34 1.82 10.77
CA LEU A 167 2.08 2.08 10.08
C LEU A 167 1.93 1.20 8.83
N LEU A 168 2.97 1.14 7.98
CA LEU A 168 2.96 0.25 6.81
C LEU A 168 2.77 -1.21 7.23
N GLY A 169 3.52 -1.69 8.21
CA GLY A 169 3.39 -3.06 8.72
C GLY A 169 1.96 -3.38 9.19
N ALA A 170 1.36 -2.50 9.98
CA ALA A 170 -0.01 -2.64 10.46
C ALA A 170 -1.03 -2.62 9.30
N GLN A 171 -0.87 -1.69 8.35
CA GLN A 171 -1.70 -1.61 7.15
C GLN A 171 -1.63 -2.89 6.30
N TYR A 172 -0.41 -3.39 6.05
CA TYR A 172 -0.18 -4.61 5.26
C TYR A 172 -0.80 -5.84 5.94
N TYR A 173 -0.62 -6.00 7.25
CA TYR A 173 -1.15 -7.15 7.97
C TYR A 173 -2.69 -7.15 8.00
N THR A 174 -3.30 -5.99 8.26
CA THR A 174 -4.75 -5.83 8.23
C THR A 174 -5.34 -6.18 6.86
N LEU A 175 -4.69 -5.71 5.78
CA LEU A 175 -5.15 -6.00 4.41
C LEU A 175 -4.90 -7.44 3.96
N ALA A 176 -3.78 -8.04 4.36
CA ALA A 176 -3.49 -9.44 4.05
C ALA A 176 -4.51 -10.38 4.73
N ASN A 177 -5.02 -9.97 5.89
CA ASN A 177 -6.07 -10.64 6.65
C ASN A 177 -5.94 -12.18 6.69
N PRO A 178 -4.89 -12.73 7.31
CA PRO A 178 -4.66 -14.19 7.33
C PRO A 178 -5.63 -14.96 8.24
N GLY A 179 -6.70 -14.33 8.76
CA GLY A 179 -7.70 -14.96 9.64
C GLY A 179 -7.27 -15.13 11.10
N ARG A 180 -6.02 -14.80 11.45
CA ARG A 180 -5.46 -15.03 12.80
C ARG A 180 -6.23 -14.29 13.88
N ILE A 181 -6.54 -13.01 13.67
CA ILE A 181 -7.17 -12.20 14.73
C ILE A 181 -8.63 -12.60 14.93
N GLN A 182 -9.34 -13.00 13.87
CA GLN A 182 -10.69 -13.57 13.96
C GLN A 182 -10.67 -14.83 14.83
N ALA A 183 -9.72 -15.73 14.59
CA ALA A 183 -9.57 -16.95 15.38
C ALA A 183 -9.19 -16.68 16.84
N LEU A 184 -8.32 -15.70 17.10
CA LEU A 184 -7.89 -15.35 18.47
C LEU A 184 -8.96 -14.63 19.28
N SER A 185 -9.94 -14.01 18.63
CA SER A 185 -10.95 -13.16 19.25
C SER A 185 -12.36 -13.71 19.11
N ASP A 186 -12.52 -14.96 18.67
CA ASP A 186 -13.82 -15.58 18.37
C ASP A 186 -14.73 -14.69 17.48
N GLY A 187 -14.11 -14.05 16.49
CA GLY A 187 -14.78 -13.18 15.52
C GLY A 187 -15.06 -11.75 16.01
N LEU A 188 -14.69 -11.38 17.25
CA LEU A 188 -14.85 -10.00 17.74
C LEU A 188 -14.07 -8.99 16.90
N CYS A 189 -12.86 -9.35 16.48
CA CYS A 189 -12.04 -8.54 15.60
C CYS A 189 -12.12 -9.06 14.17
N ASN A 190 -12.71 -8.30 13.26
CA ASN A 190 -12.87 -8.69 11.86
C ASN A 190 -12.27 -7.65 10.89
N PRO A 191 -11.03 -7.81 10.43
CA PRO A 191 -10.42 -7.00 9.38
C PRO A 191 -11.21 -6.92 8.05
N SER A 192 -12.20 -7.79 7.82
CA SER A 192 -13.10 -7.68 6.68
C SER A 192 -14.20 -6.62 6.87
N ASP A 193 -14.48 -6.18 8.10
CA ASP A 193 -15.21 -4.94 8.37
C ASP A 193 -14.24 -3.77 8.18
N THR A 194 -14.15 -3.29 6.95
CA THR A 194 -13.17 -2.28 6.54
C THR A 194 -13.32 -0.98 7.33
N ASP A 195 -14.55 -0.48 7.53
CA ASP A 195 -14.75 0.78 8.26
C ASP A 195 -14.42 0.64 9.75
N GLY A 196 -14.76 -0.48 10.37
CA GLY A 196 -14.34 -0.80 11.74
C GLY A 196 -12.81 -0.90 11.85
N ALA A 197 -12.18 -1.66 10.97
CA ALA A 197 -10.73 -1.86 10.95
C ALA A 197 -9.94 -0.55 10.73
N ILE A 198 -10.42 0.33 9.84
CA ILE A 198 -9.80 1.65 9.62
C ILE A 198 -9.84 2.49 10.90
N LYS A 199 -10.96 2.52 11.62
CA LYS A 199 -11.09 3.31 12.86
C LYS A 199 -10.10 2.83 13.92
N GLU A 200 -10.02 1.52 14.15
CA GLU A 200 -9.07 0.93 15.09
C GLU A 200 -7.62 1.21 14.70
N LEU A 201 -7.31 1.07 13.40
CA LEU A 201 -5.97 1.33 12.88
C LEU A 201 -5.56 2.81 13.03
N ILE A 202 -6.46 3.75 12.73
CA ILE A 202 -6.21 5.18 12.91
C ILE A 202 -5.98 5.50 14.38
N ALA A 203 -6.83 4.99 15.28
CA ALA A 203 -6.70 5.24 16.72
C ALA A 203 -5.36 4.71 17.26
N PHE A 204 -5.01 3.47 16.92
CA PHE A 204 -3.75 2.84 17.32
C PHE A 204 -2.52 3.62 16.79
N VAL A 205 -2.51 3.93 15.50
CA VAL A 205 -1.39 4.62 14.85
C VAL A 205 -1.27 6.06 15.34
N ALA A 206 -2.38 6.77 15.53
CA ALA A 206 -2.37 8.14 16.04
C ALA A 206 -1.80 8.19 17.47
N ALA A 207 -2.16 7.23 18.33
CA ALA A 207 -1.57 7.10 19.66
C ALA A 207 -0.06 6.79 19.58
N GLY A 208 0.34 5.84 18.72
CA GLY A 208 1.76 5.51 18.50
C GLY A 208 2.57 6.69 17.94
N LEU A 209 1.98 7.52 17.08
CA LEU A 209 2.60 8.73 16.54
C LEU A 209 2.69 9.87 17.55
N ARG A 210 1.82 9.91 18.56
CA ARG A 210 1.90 10.88 19.66
C ARG A 210 2.76 10.44 20.84
N ALA A 211 3.18 9.18 20.89
CA ALA A 211 4.02 8.68 21.96
C ALA A 211 5.33 9.49 22.06
N PRO A 212 5.93 9.64 23.25
CA PRO A 212 7.23 10.30 23.41
C PRO A 212 8.29 9.73 22.46
N ALA A 213 9.26 10.54 22.04
CA ALA A 213 10.37 10.08 21.20
C ALA A 213 11.14 8.94 21.89
N ASN A 214 11.69 8.02 21.10
CA ASN A 214 12.59 7.01 21.66
C ASN A 214 13.95 7.66 21.95
N GLU A 215 14.66 7.22 22.98
CA GLU A 215 15.97 7.77 23.38
C GLU A 215 17.12 7.49 22.38
N HIS A 216 16.82 7.02 21.16
CA HIS A 216 17.78 6.60 20.14
C HIS A 216 18.76 7.70 19.68
N GLY A 217 18.53 8.97 20.05
CA GLY A 217 19.36 10.12 19.65
C GLY A 217 20.38 10.64 20.68
N LEU A 218 20.33 10.20 21.95
CA LEU A 218 21.22 10.75 22.99
C LEU A 218 22.62 10.10 22.98
N GLU A 219 22.73 8.82 22.60
CA GLU A 219 24.00 8.10 22.60
C GLU A 219 24.89 8.41 21.38
N ALA A 220 24.31 8.66 20.21
CA ALA A 220 25.08 9.03 19.02
C ALA A 220 25.74 10.42 19.17
N SER A 221 25.10 11.34 19.91
CA SER A 221 25.66 12.67 20.18
C SER A 221 26.76 12.64 21.25
N SER A 222 26.65 11.77 22.26
CA SER A 222 27.66 11.63 23.30
C SER A 222 28.92 10.94 22.78
N ALA A 223 28.79 9.90 21.94
CA ALA A 223 29.91 9.20 21.32
C ALA A 223 30.69 10.08 20.34
N SER A 224 30.02 10.94 19.55
CA SER A 224 30.68 11.92 18.69
C SER A 224 31.38 13.04 19.47
N ARG A 225 30.84 13.47 20.62
CA ARG A 225 31.50 14.47 21.50
C ARG A 225 32.68 13.88 22.27
N ALA A 226 32.64 12.60 22.62
CA ALA A 226 33.74 11.89 23.27
C ALA A 226 34.95 11.75 22.33
N LYS A 227 34.73 11.32 21.08
CA LYS A 227 35.79 11.20 20.07
C LYS A 227 36.47 12.52 19.69
N LEU A 228 35.75 13.65 19.80
CA LEU A 228 36.31 15.00 19.58
C LEU A 228 37.11 15.54 20.77
N ARG A 229 36.92 14.98 21.97
CA ARG A 229 37.67 15.35 23.18
C ARG A 229 38.98 14.58 23.35
N GLU A 230 39.06 13.36 22.81
CA GLU A 230 40.29 12.54 22.83
C GLU A 230 41.27 12.90 21.69
N ALA A 231 40.83 13.71 20.72
CA ALA A 231 41.65 14.21 19.61
C ALA A 231 42.27 15.60 19.86
N ARG A 232 42.28 16.08 21.11
CA ARG A 232 42.93 17.31 21.57
C ARG A 232 43.91 17.01 22.68
#